data_AF-A0A1D2M2V1-F1
#
_entry.id   AF-A0A1D2M2V1-F1
#
_cell.length_a   1.000
_cell.length_b   1.000
_cell.length_c   1.000
_cell.angle_alpha   90.00
_cell.angle_beta   90.00
_cell.angle_gamma   90.00
#
_symmetry.space_group_name_H-M   'P 1'
#
loop_
_entity.id
_entity.type
_entity.pdbx_description
1 polymer ?
#
loop_
_entity_poly.entity_id
_entity_poly.type
_entity_poly.pdbx_seq_one_letter_code
_entity_poly.pdbx_strand_id
1 'polypeptide(L)' 'MEVSDTTRMIEDLTTDVEKVKSLHSKILASAISDQQMKADLDDLMSVIKTSSQVIRAKLK' A
#
# COMPACT_ATOMS: atom_id res chain seq x y z
N MET A 1 11.38 22.19 4.20
CA MET A 1 10.63 21.14 4.92
C MET A 1 9.88 20.20 3.97
N GLU A 2 9.34 20.67 2.84
CA GLU A 2 8.52 19.85 1.92
C GLU A 2 9.20 18.60 1.33
N VAL A 3 10.51 18.64 1.09
CA VAL A 3 11.26 17.48 0.58
C VAL A 3 11.28 16.34 1.60
N SER A 4 11.49 16.65 2.88
CA SER A 4 11.53 15.64 3.95
C SER A 4 10.19 14.92 4.11
N ASP A 5 9.09 15.67 4.02
CA ASP A 5 7.75 15.11 4.13
C ASP A 5 7.44 14.21 2.93
N THR A 6 7.80 14.65 1.72
CA THR A 6 7.58 13.85 0.51
C THR A 6 8.43 12.58 0.51
N THR A 7 9.68 12.64 0.98
CA THR A 7 10.53 11.45 1.15
C THR A 7 9.89 10.45 2.12
N ARG A 8 9.41 10.91 3.28
CA ARG A 8 8.72 10.05 4.24
C ARG A 8 7.47 9.40 3.65
N MET A 9 6.66 10.16 2.91
CA MET A 9 5.48 9.60 2.24
C MET A 9 5.84 8.50 1.23
N ILE A 10 6.99 8.64 0.54
CA ILE A 10 7.48 7.61 -0.40
C ILE A 10 7.96 6.36 0.35
N GLU A 11 8.63 6.52 1.50
CA GLU A 11 9.05 5.41 2.36
C GLU A 11 7.85 4.63 2.92
N ASP A 12 6.83 5.36 3.42
CA ASP A 12 5.59 4.78 3.92
C ASP A 12 4.86 4.03 2.79
N LEU A 13 4.74 4.63 1.60
CA LEU A 13 4.13 4.00 0.42
C LEU A 13 4.87 2.72 0.02
N THR A 14 6.21 2.73 0.07
CA THR A 14 7.04 1.57 -0.24
C THR A 14 6.79 0.43 0.75
N THR A 15 6.69 0.76 2.04
CA THR A 15 6.36 -0.20 3.09
C THR A 15 4.99 -0.84 2.87
N ASP A 16 3.98 -0.05 2.49
CA ASP A 16 2.63 -0.56 2.23
C ASP A 16 2.58 -1.44 0.96
N VAL A 17 3.36 -1.12 -0.07
CA VAL A 17 3.51 -1.98 -1.26
C VAL A 17 4.10 -3.35 -0.89
N GLU A 18 5.11 -3.41 -0.02
CA GLU A 18 5.68 -4.68 0.44
C GLU A 18 4.67 -5.51 1.26
N LYS A 19 3.85 -4.86 2.10
CA LYS A 19 2.75 -5.53 2.80
C LYS A 19 1.73 -6.11 1.83
N VAL A 20 1.34 -5.39 0.77
CA VAL A 20 0.45 -5.89 -0.28
C VAL A 20 1.03 -7.14 -0.95
N LYS A 21 2.31 -7.13 -1.32
CA LYS A 21 2.98 -8.31 -1.91
C LYS A 21 2.93 -9.52 -0.98
N SER A 22 3.17 -9.31 0.32
CA SER A 22 3.10 -10.36 1.33
C SER A 22 1.68 -10.92 1.47
N LEU A 23 0.67 -10.05 1.58
CA LEU A 23 -0.74 -10.44 1.68
C LEU A 23 -1.23 -11.18 0.43
N HIS A 24 -0.91 -10.67 -0.76
CA HIS A 24 -1.20 -11.36 -2.02
C HIS A 24 -0.60 -12.76 -2.05
N SER A 25 0.68 -12.90 -1.66
CA SER A 25 1.35 -14.20 -1.65
C SER A 25 0.67 -15.18 -0.68
N LYS A 26 0.27 -14.71 0.51
CA LYS A 26 -0.46 -15.52 1.50
C LYS A 26 -1.84 -15.96 1.00
N ILE A 27 -2.60 -15.04 0.40
CA ILE A 27 -3.93 -15.33 -0.14
C ILE A 27 -3.85 -16.36 -1.26
N LEU A 28 -2.87 -16.22 -2.17
CA LEU A 28 -2.68 -17.16 -3.29
C LEU A 28 -2.16 -18.52 -2.83
N ALA A 29 -1.36 -18.57 -1.77
CA ALA A 29 -0.87 -19.82 -1.20
C ALA A 29 -1.92 -20.54 -0.32
N SER A 30 -2.94 -19.83 0.15
CA SER A 30 -3.99 -20.41 0.97
C SER A 30 -4.93 -21.29 0.14
N ALA A 31 -5.18 -22.51 0.61
CA ALA A 31 -6.16 -23.41 0.02
C ALA A 31 -7.61 -22.95 0.26
N ILE A 32 -7.82 -22.05 1.22
CA ILE A 32 -9.14 -21.52 1.59
C ILE A 32 -9.10 -20.00 1.47
N SER A 33 -10.14 -19.44 0.84
CA SER A 33 -10.36 -18.01 0.75
C SER A 33 -10.62 -17.40 2.13
N ASP A 34 -9.64 -16.71 2.69
CA ASP A 34 -9.82 -15.85 3.87
C ASP A 34 -10.41 -14.49 3.44
N GLN A 35 -11.66 -14.24 3.80
CA GLN A 35 -12.38 -13.01 3.45
C GLN A 35 -11.83 -11.78 4.18
N GLN A 36 -11.30 -11.95 5.39
CA GLN A 36 -10.70 -10.85 6.14
C GLN A 36 -9.40 -10.42 5.47
N MET A 37 -8.55 -11.37 5.06
CA MET A 37 -7.30 -11.03 4.35
C MET A 37 -7.56 -10.33 3.01
N LYS A 38 -8.66 -10.65 2.33
CA LYS A 38 -9.07 -9.94 1.10
C LYS A 38 -9.51 -8.50 1.40
N ALA A 39 -10.30 -8.29 2.45
CA ALA A 39 -10.69 -6.95 2.87
C ALA A 39 -9.46 -6.11 3.26
N ASP A 40 -8.54 -6.69 4.04
CA ASP A 40 -7.30 -6.01 4.45
C ASP A 40 -6.42 -5.65 3.24
N LEU A 41 -6.38 -6.51 2.22
CA LEU A 41 -5.68 -6.25 0.96
C LEU A 41 -6.33 -5.10 0.18
N ASP A 42 -7.66 -5.09 0.05
CA ASP A 42 -8.41 -4.05 -0.67
C ASP A 42 -8.24 -2.68 0.00
N ASP A 43 -8.33 -2.62 1.34
CA ASP A 43 -8.11 -1.41 2.12
C ASP A 43 -6.69 -0.86 1.92
N LEU A 44 -5.69 -1.74 1.98
CA LEU A 44 -4.29 -1.35 1.79
C LEU A 44 -4.01 -0.86 0.37
N MET A 45 -4.61 -1.49 -0.65
CA MET A 45 -4.54 -1.02 -2.03
C MET A 45 -5.20 0.35 -2.21
N SER A 46 -6.31 0.62 -1.50
CA SER A 46 -6.98 1.93 -1.49
C SER A 46 -6.10 3.03 -0.88
N VAL A 47 -5.42 2.72 0.22
CA VAL A 47 -4.45 3.62 0.86
C VAL A 47 -3.29 3.94 -0.08
N ILE A 48 -2.67 2.91 -0.70
CA ILE A 48 -1.57 3.08 -1.67
C ILE A 48 -2.00 4.00 -2.83
N LYS A 49 -3.19 3.76 -3.40
CA LYS A 49 -3.73 4.59 -4.48
C LYS A 49 -3.83 6.05 -4.05
N THR A 50 -4.45 6.32 -2.91
CA THR A 50 -4.64 7.68 -2.39
C THR A 50 -3.30 8.35 -2.09
N SER A 51 -2.39 7.68 -1.37
CA SER A 51 -1.06 8.19 -1.03
C SER A 51 -0.23 8.50 -2.28
N SER A 52 -0.27 7.64 -3.31
CA SER A 52 0.44 7.88 -4.58
C SER A 52 -0.06 9.12 -5.32
N GLN A 53 -1.36 9.42 -5.26
CA GLN A 53 -1.93 10.61 -5.87
C GLN A 53 -1.48 11.89 -5.14
N VAL A 54 -1.43 11.85 -3.81
CA VAL A 54 -0.95 12.98 -2.99
C VAL A 54 0.53 13.26 -3.26
N ILE A 55 1.38 12.23 -3.27
CA ILE A 55 2.81 12.36 -3.59
C ILE A 55 2.97 12.95 -4.99
N ARG A 56 2.24 12.42 -5.99
CA ARG A 56 2.29 12.93 -7.36
C ARG A 56 1.87 14.39 -7.45
N ALA A 57 0.87 14.82 -6.67
CA ALA A 57 0.42 16.21 -6.64
C ALA A 57 1.46 17.15 -6.03
N LYS A 58 2.22 16.70 -5.02
CA LYS A 58 3.32 17.46 -4.39
C LYS A 58 4.56 17.59 -5.29
N LEU A 59 4.73 16.70 -6.26
CA LEU A 59 5.85 16.70 -7.21
C LEU A 59 5.55 17.41 -8.54
N LYS A 60 4.32 17.89 -8.73
CA LYS A 60 3.88 18.66 -9.90
C LYS A 60 4.06 20.15 -9.68
#